data_AF-A0A847BED3-F1
#
_entry.id   AF-A0A847BED3-F1
#
_cell.length_a   1.000
_cell.length_b   1.000
_cell.length_c   1.000
_cell.angle_alpha   90.00
_cell.angle_beta   90.00
_cell.angle_gamma   90.00
#
_symmetry.space_group_name_H-M   'P 1'
#
loop_
_entity.id
_entity.type
_entity.pdbx_description
1 polymer ?
#
loop_
_entity_poly.entity_id
_entity_poly.type
_entity_poly.pdbx_seq_one_letter_code
_entity_poly.pdbx_strand_id
1 'polypeptide(L)' 'VCTTAVAQQRALEILQFKLDILWSMLDAMTLAYQLERPPYHTVTNQRVFHRGL' A
#
# COMPACT_ATOMS: atom_id res chain seq x y z
N VAL A 1 -22.68 -16.54 3.70
CA VAL A 1 -23.66 -15.55 4.22
C VAL A 1 -23.11 -14.99 5.53
N CYS A 2 -22.93 -13.67 5.64
CA CYS A 2 -22.36 -13.00 6.82
C CYS A 2 -23.47 -12.57 7.80
N THR A 3 -24.20 -13.52 8.38
CA THR A 3 -25.35 -13.25 9.27
C THR A 3 -25.04 -13.27 10.75
N THR A 4 -23.87 -13.78 11.15
CA THR A 4 -23.41 -13.71 12.55
C THR A 4 -22.56 -12.47 12.77
N ALA A 5 -22.59 -11.88 13.96
CA ALA A 5 -21.77 -10.72 14.30
C ALA A 5 -20.27 -10.98 14.07
N VAL A 6 -19.78 -12.19 14.41
CA VAL A 6 -18.39 -12.60 14.17
C VAL A 6 -18.05 -12.62 12.67
N ALA A 7 -18.94 -13.16 11.83
CA ALA A 7 -18.71 -13.19 10.39
C ALA A 7 -18.74 -11.79 9.76
N GLN A 8 -19.61 -10.91 10.26
CA GLN A 8 -19.67 -9.51 9.84
C GLN A 8 -18.39 -8.75 10.20
N GLN A 9 -17.90 -8.93 11.43
CA GLN A 9 -16.66 -8.30 11.89
C GLN A 9 -15.46 -8.71 11.03
N ARG A 10 -15.32 -10.01 10.74
CA ARG A 10 -14.27 -10.51 9.84
C ARG A 10 -14.40 -9.94 8.42
N ALA A 11 -15.62 -9.78 7.91
CA ALA A 11 -15.84 -9.19 6.58
C ALA A 11 -15.40 -7.72 6.54
N LEU A 12 -15.67 -6.96 7.61
CA LEU A 12 -15.21 -5.57 7.75
C LEU A 12 -13.69 -5.48 7.85
N GLU A 13 -13.04 -6.38 8.59
CA GLU A 13 -11.58 -6.45 8.68
C GLU A 13 -10.93 -6.73 7.31
N ILE A 14 -11.49 -7.65 6.53
CA ILE A 14 -11.02 -7.94 5.16
C ILE A 14 -11.20 -6.73 4.25
N LEU A 15 -12.33 -6.02 4.38
CA LEU A 15 -12.58 -4.81 3.61
C LEU A 15 -11.58 -3.71 3.99
N GLN A 16 -11.33 -3.50 5.28
CA GLN A 16 -10.34 -2.53 5.76
C GLN A 16 -8.95 -2.87 5.21
N PHE A 17 -8.52 -4.13 5.29
CA PHE A 17 -7.25 -4.57 4.71
C PHE A 17 -7.11 -4.24 3.22
N LYS A 18 -8.19 -4.39 2.44
CA LYS A 18 -8.18 -4.01 1.02
C LYS A 18 -8.04 -2.51 0.81
N LEU A 19 -8.71 -1.72 1.64
CA LEU A 19 -8.58 -0.25 1.61
C LEU A 19 -7.16 0.17 2.00
N ASP A 20 -6.55 -0.47 2.99
CA ASP A 20 -5.17 -0.21 3.42
C ASP A 20 -4.16 -0.49 2.31
N ILE A 21 -4.35 -1.57 1.52
CA ILE A 21 -3.54 -1.83 0.33
C ILE A 21 -3.66 -0.68 -0.67
N LEU A 22 -4.89 -0.28 -1.03
CA LEU A 22 -5.11 0.79 -2.00
C LEU A 22 -4.50 2.11 -1.53
N TRP A 23 -4.63 2.41 -0.24
CA TRP A 23 -4.00 3.57 0.38
C TRP A 23 -2.47 3.50 0.27
N SER A 24 -1.86 2.36 0.60
CA SER A 24 -0.40 2.20 0.55
C SER A 24 0.17 2.34 -0.86
N MET A 25 -0.58 1.95 -1.90
CA MET A 25 -0.17 2.17 -3.29
C MET A 25 -0.13 3.66 -3.64
N LEU A 26 -1.14 4.42 -3.21
CA LEU A 26 -1.19 5.87 -3.44
C LEU A 26 -0.11 6.60 -2.63
N ASP A 27 0.15 6.15 -1.40
CA ASP A 27 1.21 6.72 -0.55
C ASP A 27 2.60 6.56 -1.21
N ALA A 28 2.91 5.37 -1.71
CA ALA A 28 4.16 5.10 -2.42
C ALA A 28 4.32 5.95 -3.70
N MET A 29 3.25 6.12 -4.49
CA MET A 29 3.27 6.98 -5.68
C MET A 29 3.44 8.46 -5.31
N THR A 30 2.79 8.91 -4.24
CA THR A 30 2.88 10.30 -3.78
C THR A 30 4.31 10.62 -3.34
N LEU A 31 4.94 9.75 -2.56
CA LEU A 31 6.33 9.89 -2.16
C LEU A 31 7.27 9.96 -3.38
N ALA A 32 7.12 9.05 -4.34
CA ALA A 32 8.02 8.96 -5.48
C ALA A 32 7.84 10.11 -6.49
N TYR A 33 6.61 10.52 -6.78
CA TYR A 33 6.30 11.37 -7.93
C TYR A 33 5.80 12.77 -7.59
N GLN A 34 5.25 13.00 -6.39
CA GLN A 34 4.82 14.34 -5.96
C GLN A 34 5.82 14.99 -5.02
N LEU A 35 6.45 14.19 -4.15
CA LEU A 35 7.38 14.70 -3.15
C LEU A 35 8.85 14.53 -3.55
N GLU A 36 9.13 13.97 -4.73
CA GLU A 36 10.49 13.68 -5.24
C GLU A 36 11.34 12.87 -4.25
N ARG A 37 10.70 11.97 -3.49
CA ARG A 37 11.31 11.09 -2.50
C ARG A 37 11.17 9.63 -2.89
N PRO A 38 11.65 9.20 -4.09
CA PRO A 38 11.70 7.79 -4.41
C PRO A 38 12.65 7.03 -3.45
N PRO A 39 12.59 5.69 -3.43
CA PRO A 39 13.51 4.88 -2.64
C PRO A 39 14.98 5.24 -2.93
N TYR A 40 15.76 5.41 -1.86
CA TYR A 40 17.19 5.75 -1.92
C TYR A 40 17.55 7.12 -2.53
N HIS A 41 16.60 8.06 -2.64
CA HIS A 41 16.85 9.41 -3.19
C HIS A 41 17.99 10.18 -2.50
N THR A 42 18.35 9.84 -1.26
CA THR A 42 19.48 10.46 -0.54
C THR A 42 20.84 9.86 -0.89
N VAL A 43 20.88 8.67 -1.50
CA VAL A 43 22.11 7.91 -1.79
C VAL A 43 22.36 7.84 -3.29
N THR A 44 21.32 7.76 -4.11
CA THR A 44 21.45 7.65 -5.57
C THR A 44 20.21 8.16 -6.30
N ASN A 45 20.44 8.72 -7.50
CA ASN A 45 19.36 9.11 -8.42
C ASN A 45 18.97 7.97 -9.38
N GLN A 46 19.59 6.79 -9.26
CA GLN A 46 19.28 5.62 -10.08
C GLN A 46 18.12 4.82 -9.48
N ARG A 47 17.32 4.16 -10.34
CA ARG A 47 16.22 3.27 -9.93
C ARG A 47 16.74 1.91 -9.46
N VAL A 48 17.16 1.83 -8.19
CA VAL A 48 17.88 0.69 -7.57
C VAL A 48 17.04 -0.23 -6.68
N PHE A 49 15.71 -0.23 -6.84
CA PHE A 49 14.83 -1.18 -6.13
C PHE A 49 14.70 -2.52 -6.88
N HIS A 50 14.34 -3.59 -6.14
CA HIS A 50 14.07 -4.91 -6.73
C HIS A 50 12.89 -4.82 -7.71
N ARG A 51 13.01 -5.47 -8.87
CA ARG A 51 12.01 -5.38 -9.96
C ARG A 51 11.15 -6.65 -10.13
N GLY A 52 11.24 -7.58 -9.18
CA GLY A 52 10.64 -8.92 -9.29
C GLY A 52 11.58 -9.94 -9.95
N LEU A 53 11.05 -11.14 -10.21
CA LEU A 53 11.65 -12.16 -11.08
C LEU A 53 11.26 -11.91 -12.54
#